data_AF-A0A7S1XT67-F1
#
_entry.id   AF-A0A7S1XT67-F1
#
_cell.length_a   1.000
_cell.length_b   1.000
_cell.length_c   1.000
_cell.angle_alpha   90.00
_cell.angle_beta   90.00
_cell.angle_gamma   90.00
#
_symmetry.space_group_name_H-M   'P 1'
#
loop_
_entity.id
_entity.type
_entity.pdbx_description
1 polymer ?
#
loop_
_entity_poly.entity_id
_entity_poly.type
_entity_poly.pdbx_seq_one_letter_code
_entity_poly.pdbx_strand_id
1 'polypeptide(L)'
;MAAFEDVPDALRGENAVEKTLTIVTAKRDELLQMKDAGHMPTSEDLAALLSSATAEIGPLVRHLSPNVQRNLRRSFAGCGWDVGANRLMHATSAGAVLQTFEGMVRGLKQCLVAAPTPTPEERENLAKACMRLWDLDVNRAEHGTHYTIDLQAGKSFHDRRDAAADPLFVNVSQELLSRPTFRTFVALLDNYEMQVGVAEKVTREELREEQEFLNACLATPVMKYAHAYLVANRLAPADVNSFKQRLRKIWFDMYKRSRGRGDDSSGFEHVFIGEVKNGEGTGFHNWLPVYIEG
;
A
#
# COMPACT_ATOMS: atom_id res chain seq x y z
N MET A 1 7.22 -32.05 -38.19
CA MET A 1 7.64 -30.65 -38.43
C MET A 1 6.62 -29.99 -39.34
N ALA A 2 5.68 -29.25 -38.75
CA ALA A 2 4.83 -28.28 -39.43
C ALA A 2 4.69 -27.12 -38.45
N ALA A 3 4.81 -25.90 -38.98
CA ALA A 3 5.12 -24.68 -38.27
C ALA A 3 4.09 -24.32 -37.19
N PHE A 4 4.59 -23.99 -35.99
CA PHE A 4 3.89 -23.10 -35.08
C PHE A 4 3.95 -21.70 -35.72
N GLU A 5 2.88 -21.30 -36.40
CA GLU A 5 2.71 -19.91 -36.82
C GLU A 5 2.55 -19.02 -35.58
N ASP A 6 3.42 -18.01 -35.52
CA ASP A 6 3.43 -16.90 -34.58
C ASP A 6 2.05 -16.23 -34.46
N VAL A 7 1.49 -16.25 -33.25
CA VAL A 7 0.41 -15.33 -32.87
C VAL A 7 1.08 -14.22 -32.03
N PRO A 8 1.02 -12.93 -32.44
CA PRO A 8 1.77 -11.87 -31.76
C PRO A 8 1.32 -11.66 -30.31
N ASP A 9 2.26 -11.78 -29.37
CA ASP A 9 2.14 -11.56 -27.92
C ASP A 9 2.05 -10.05 -27.57
N ALA A 10 1.15 -9.33 -28.24
CA ALA A 10 0.91 -7.92 -27.96
C ALA A 10 -0.33 -7.77 -27.07
N LEU A 11 -0.13 -7.19 -25.88
CA LEU A 11 -1.14 -6.75 -24.88
C LEU A 11 -1.31 -7.65 -23.64
N ARG A 12 -0.21 -8.08 -23.00
CA ARG A 12 -0.22 -8.36 -21.56
C ARG A 12 -0.30 -7.06 -20.75
N GLY A 13 -0.91 -7.09 -19.56
CA GLY A 13 -1.22 -5.91 -18.75
C GLY A 13 -0.03 -5.00 -18.41
N GLU A 14 1.20 -5.53 -18.33
CA GLU A 14 2.42 -4.72 -18.14
C GLU A 14 2.67 -3.74 -19.29
N ASN A 15 2.48 -4.19 -20.54
CA ASN A 15 2.60 -3.34 -21.74
C ASN A 15 1.55 -2.22 -21.75
N ALA A 16 0.35 -2.48 -21.21
CA ALA A 16 -0.70 -1.47 -21.12
C ALA A 16 -0.39 -0.39 -20.07
N VAL A 17 0.18 -0.76 -18.92
CA VAL A 17 0.60 0.21 -17.90
C VAL A 17 1.76 1.08 -18.40
N GLU A 18 2.74 0.50 -19.11
CA GLU A 18 3.88 1.25 -19.69
C GLU A 18 3.40 2.28 -20.71
N LYS A 19 2.54 1.88 -21.65
CA LYS A 19 1.95 2.79 -22.62
C LYS A 19 1.13 3.89 -21.97
N THR A 20 0.35 3.55 -20.94
CA THR A 20 -0.43 4.55 -20.18
C THR A 20 0.50 5.54 -19.48
N LEU A 21 1.61 5.08 -18.87
CA LEU A 21 2.60 5.95 -18.26
C LEU A 21 3.20 6.92 -19.28
N THR A 22 3.58 6.43 -20.47
CA THR A 22 4.14 7.26 -21.54
C THR A 22 3.17 8.37 -21.95
N ILE A 23 1.90 8.04 -22.16
CA ILE A 23 0.87 9.02 -22.54
C ILE A 23 0.70 10.10 -21.46
N VAL A 24 0.50 9.69 -20.20
CA VAL A 24 0.29 10.65 -19.09
C VAL A 24 1.53 11.53 -18.89
N THR A 25 2.73 10.97 -19.02
CA THR A 25 3.99 11.72 -18.91
C THR A 25 4.10 12.76 -20.03
N ALA A 26 3.79 12.39 -21.27
CA ALA A 26 3.80 13.31 -22.40
C ALA A 26 2.81 14.48 -22.21
N LYS A 27 1.58 14.20 -21.76
CA LYS A 27 0.56 15.23 -21.52
C LYS A 27 0.92 16.17 -20.36
N ARG A 28 1.56 15.65 -19.32
CA ARG A 28 2.14 16.48 -18.24
C ARG A 28 3.21 17.42 -18.79
N ASP A 29 4.12 16.91 -19.60
CA ASP A 29 5.25 17.70 -20.12
C ASP A 29 4.78 18.76 -21.12
N GLU A 30 3.76 18.45 -21.93
CA GLU A 30 3.05 19.41 -22.79
C GLU A 30 2.49 20.58 -21.96
N LEU A 31 1.82 20.29 -20.83
CA LEU A 31 1.27 21.32 -19.95
C LEU A 31 2.34 22.16 -19.24
N LEU A 32 3.47 21.54 -18.86
CA LEU A 32 4.62 22.27 -18.32
C LEU A 32 5.23 23.22 -19.35
N GLN A 33 5.39 22.77 -20.60
CA GLN A 33 5.91 23.61 -21.68
C GLN A 33 5.02 24.81 -21.98
N MET A 34 3.69 24.64 -21.97
CA MET A 34 2.75 25.75 -22.11
C MET A 34 2.97 26.82 -21.03
N LYS A 35 3.14 26.39 -19.77
CA LYS A 35 3.39 27.27 -18.63
C LYS A 35 4.75 28.00 -18.73
N ASP A 36 5.80 27.30 -19.15
CA ASP A 36 7.15 27.85 -19.28
C ASP A 36 7.29 28.84 -20.45
N ALA A 37 6.47 28.67 -21.49
CA ALA A 37 6.39 29.61 -22.62
C ALA A 37 5.68 30.94 -22.28
N GLY A 38 5.28 31.14 -21.01
CA GLY A 38 4.54 32.33 -20.57
C GLY A 38 3.08 32.36 -21.03
N HIS A 39 2.58 31.26 -21.61
CA HIS A 39 1.20 31.12 -22.02
C HIS A 39 0.41 30.42 -20.92
N MET A 40 -0.36 31.18 -20.14
CA MET A 40 -1.27 30.57 -19.17
C MET A 40 -2.37 29.79 -19.91
N PRO A 41 -2.46 28.45 -19.73
CA PRO A 41 -3.44 27.64 -20.46
C PRO A 41 -4.86 28.08 -20.13
N THR A 42 -5.69 28.26 -21.16
CA THR A 42 -7.11 28.56 -21.00
C THR A 42 -7.89 27.32 -20.58
N SER A 43 -9.15 27.49 -20.14
CA SER A 43 -10.02 26.34 -19.86
C SER A 43 -10.27 25.46 -21.10
N GLU A 44 -10.21 26.04 -22.30
CA GLU A 44 -10.34 25.31 -23.56
C GLU A 44 -9.10 24.46 -23.85
N ASP A 45 -7.90 25.01 -23.63
CA ASP A 45 -6.63 24.28 -23.76
C ASP A 45 -6.56 23.10 -22.79
N LEU A 46 -6.97 23.31 -21.53
CA LEU A 46 -7.02 22.26 -20.52
C LEU A 46 -8.03 21.16 -20.89
N ALA A 47 -9.21 21.54 -21.40
CA ALA A 47 -10.21 20.58 -21.85
C ALA A 47 -9.74 19.77 -23.07
N ALA A 48 -9.06 20.41 -24.02
CA ALA A 48 -8.47 19.75 -25.18
C ALA A 48 -7.38 18.74 -24.76
N LEU A 49 -6.50 19.14 -23.84
CA LEU A 49 -5.44 18.28 -23.31
C LEU A 49 -6.01 17.04 -22.61
N LEU A 50 -7.01 17.24 -21.73
CA LEU A 50 -7.69 16.16 -21.02
C LEU A 50 -8.45 15.23 -21.96
N SER A 51 -9.16 15.78 -22.96
CA SER A 51 -9.85 15.01 -24.00
C SER A 51 -8.87 14.13 -24.78
N SER A 52 -7.74 14.69 -25.22
CA SER A 52 -6.69 13.94 -25.91
C SER A 52 -6.12 12.83 -25.03
N ALA A 53 -5.82 13.13 -23.76
CA ALA A 53 -5.31 12.15 -22.81
C ALA A 53 -6.29 10.98 -22.63
N THR A 54 -7.58 11.26 -22.45
CA THR A 54 -8.59 10.20 -22.28
C THR A 54 -8.83 9.38 -23.54
N ALA A 55 -8.74 10.00 -24.73
CA ALA A 55 -8.86 9.29 -26.01
C ALA A 55 -7.69 8.32 -26.23
N GLU A 56 -6.46 8.73 -25.93
CA GLU A 56 -5.26 7.91 -26.08
C GLU A 56 -5.20 6.76 -25.05
N ILE A 57 -5.65 7.01 -23.81
CA ILE A 57 -5.66 6.00 -22.74
C ILE A 57 -6.81 5.00 -22.94
N GLY A 58 -7.95 5.42 -23.50
CA GLY A 58 -9.20 4.64 -23.60
C GLY A 58 -9.02 3.19 -24.07
N PRO A 59 -8.34 2.91 -25.20
CA PRO A 59 -8.10 1.55 -25.68
C PRO A 59 -7.29 0.66 -24.74
N LEU A 60 -6.43 1.26 -23.91
CA LEU A 60 -5.56 0.54 -22.96
C LEU A 60 -6.32 0.16 -21.67
N VAL A 61 -7.35 0.92 -21.30
CA VAL A 61 -8.08 0.78 -20.02
C VAL A 61 -8.52 -0.66 -19.76
N ARG A 62 -9.06 -1.34 -20.77
CA ARG A 62 -9.56 -2.72 -20.65
C ARG A 62 -8.46 -3.76 -20.33
N HIS A 63 -7.20 -3.41 -20.57
CA HIS A 63 -6.03 -4.26 -20.30
C HIS A 63 -5.32 -3.87 -18.99
N LEU A 64 -5.76 -2.81 -18.31
CA LEU A 64 -5.27 -2.40 -16.99
C LEU A 64 -6.01 -3.15 -15.88
N SER A 65 -5.39 -3.31 -14.71
CA SER A 65 -6.06 -3.90 -13.55
C SER A 65 -7.21 -3.02 -13.04
N PRO A 66 -8.26 -3.59 -12.41
CA PRO A 66 -9.41 -2.83 -11.92
C PRO A 66 -9.03 -1.67 -10.99
N ASN A 67 -7.98 -1.83 -10.19
CA ASN A 67 -7.49 -0.77 -9.30
C ASN A 67 -6.85 0.38 -10.08
N VAL A 68 -6.05 0.09 -11.11
CA VAL A 68 -5.46 1.13 -11.98
C VAL A 68 -6.56 1.87 -12.74
N GLN A 69 -7.55 1.14 -13.28
CA GLN A 69 -8.71 1.74 -13.93
C GLN A 69 -9.48 2.70 -12.99
N ARG A 70 -9.74 2.26 -11.75
CA ARG A 70 -10.44 3.07 -10.74
C ARG A 70 -9.63 4.32 -10.37
N ASN A 71 -8.32 4.18 -10.20
CA ASN A 71 -7.43 5.29 -9.86
C ASN A 71 -7.38 6.33 -10.99
N LEU A 72 -7.23 5.91 -12.25
CA LEU A 72 -7.26 6.84 -13.39
C LEU A 72 -8.58 7.62 -13.44
N ARG A 73 -9.72 6.93 -13.30
CA ARG A 73 -11.04 7.58 -13.26
C ARG A 73 -11.17 8.58 -12.12
N ARG A 74 -10.72 8.21 -10.92
CA ARG A 74 -10.75 9.10 -9.74
C ARG A 74 -9.87 10.32 -9.93
N SER A 75 -8.68 10.14 -10.50
CA SER A 75 -7.75 11.25 -10.76
C SER A 75 -8.34 12.24 -11.77
N PHE A 76 -8.91 11.78 -12.89
CA PHE A 76 -9.60 12.67 -13.84
C PHE A 76 -10.79 13.40 -13.19
N ALA A 77 -11.62 12.70 -12.43
CA ALA A 77 -12.72 13.34 -11.71
C ALA A 77 -12.22 14.38 -10.69
N GLY A 78 -11.05 14.14 -10.07
CA GLY A 78 -10.42 15.03 -9.10
C GLY A 78 -10.00 16.39 -9.66
N CYS A 79 -9.69 16.49 -10.96
CA CYS A 79 -9.46 17.78 -11.63
C CYS A 79 -10.71 18.33 -12.33
N GLY A 80 -11.88 17.73 -12.12
CA GLY A 80 -13.15 18.17 -12.69
C GLY A 80 -13.44 17.63 -14.09
N TRP A 81 -12.67 16.64 -14.58
CA TRP A 81 -12.89 16.02 -15.89
C TRP A 81 -13.87 14.84 -15.80
N ASP A 82 -14.97 14.89 -16.55
CA ASP A 82 -15.84 13.75 -16.76
C ASP A 82 -15.40 12.99 -18.01
N VAL A 83 -14.83 11.80 -17.79
CA VAL A 83 -14.33 10.93 -18.85
C VAL A 83 -15.46 10.42 -19.75
N GLY A 84 -16.66 10.20 -19.21
CA GLY A 84 -17.79 9.67 -19.98
C GLY A 84 -18.48 10.74 -20.82
N ALA A 85 -18.62 11.94 -20.28
CA ALA A 85 -19.18 13.10 -20.97
C ALA A 85 -18.15 13.88 -21.81
N ASN A 86 -16.86 13.55 -21.70
CA ASN A 86 -15.73 14.18 -22.38
C ASN A 86 -15.72 15.71 -22.23
N ARG A 87 -15.92 16.21 -21.01
CA ARG A 87 -15.98 17.64 -20.70
C ARG A 87 -15.57 17.96 -19.26
N LEU A 88 -15.21 19.22 -19.02
CA LEU A 88 -15.06 19.76 -17.66
C LEU A 88 -16.43 19.97 -17.02
N MET A 89 -16.59 19.51 -15.78
CA MET A 89 -17.80 19.65 -14.98
C MET A 89 -17.82 20.97 -14.19
N HIS A 90 -16.65 21.56 -13.97
CA HIS A 90 -16.45 22.84 -13.31
C HIS A 90 -15.11 23.45 -13.77
N ALA A 91 -14.89 24.72 -13.47
CA ALA A 91 -13.63 25.38 -13.76
C ALA A 91 -12.46 24.65 -13.07
N THR A 92 -11.39 24.40 -13.82
CA THR A 92 -10.16 23.76 -13.32
C THR A 92 -8.96 24.66 -13.60
N SER A 93 -7.84 24.40 -12.92
CA SER A 93 -6.60 25.16 -13.10
C SER A 93 -5.50 24.28 -13.68
N ALA A 94 -4.55 24.88 -14.37
CA ALA A 94 -3.36 24.18 -14.85
C ALA A 94 -2.61 23.47 -13.69
N GLY A 95 -2.59 24.08 -12.50
CA GLY A 95 -2.01 23.47 -11.30
C GLY A 95 -2.73 22.19 -10.85
N ALA A 96 -4.07 22.19 -10.85
CA ALA A 96 -4.85 21.02 -10.50
C ALA A 96 -4.67 19.87 -11.52
N VAL A 97 -4.61 20.19 -12.81
CA VAL A 97 -4.36 19.22 -13.89
C VAL A 97 -2.94 18.67 -13.81
N LEU A 98 -1.93 19.51 -13.54
CA LEU A 98 -0.54 19.06 -13.32
C LEU A 98 -0.43 18.12 -12.14
N GLN A 99 -0.98 18.49 -10.98
CA GLN A 99 -0.98 17.64 -9.78
C GLN A 99 -1.65 16.28 -10.05
N THR A 100 -2.71 16.30 -10.85
CA THR A 100 -3.42 15.09 -11.29
C THR A 100 -2.52 14.19 -12.14
N PHE A 101 -1.87 14.73 -13.17
CA PHE A 101 -0.95 13.96 -14.00
C PHE A 101 0.28 13.47 -13.24
N GLU A 102 0.86 14.28 -12.35
CA GLU A 102 1.98 13.86 -11.49
C GLU A 102 1.58 12.70 -10.57
N GLY A 103 0.38 12.76 -9.98
CA GLY A 103 -0.19 11.68 -9.18
C GLY A 103 -0.38 10.40 -10.01
N MET A 104 -0.93 10.52 -11.23
CA MET A 104 -1.08 9.40 -12.15
C MET A 104 0.28 8.80 -12.56
N VAL A 105 1.27 9.62 -12.93
CA VAL A 105 2.64 9.19 -13.26
C VAL A 105 3.24 8.41 -12.10
N ARG A 106 3.11 8.91 -10.87
CA ARG A 106 3.61 8.24 -9.67
C ARG A 106 2.95 6.87 -9.47
N GLY A 107 1.61 6.80 -9.54
CA GLY A 107 0.86 5.55 -9.38
C GLY A 107 1.14 4.53 -10.49
N LEU A 108 1.28 4.98 -11.74
CA LEU A 108 1.63 4.12 -12.87
C LEU A 108 3.07 3.62 -12.77
N LYS A 109 4.03 4.47 -12.35
CA LYS A 109 5.40 4.04 -12.06
C LYS A 109 5.42 2.97 -10.97
N GLN A 110 4.65 3.12 -9.90
CA GLN A 110 4.51 2.09 -8.86
C GLN A 110 3.96 0.76 -9.40
N CYS A 111 3.10 0.79 -10.43
CA CYS A 111 2.60 -0.41 -11.09
C CYS A 111 3.67 -1.07 -11.98
N LEU A 112 4.58 -0.28 -12.56
CA LEU A 112 5.67 -0.71 -13.46
C LEU A 112 6.97 -1.04 -12.75
N VAL A 113 7.04 -0.82 -11.44
CA VAL A 113 8.05 -1.47 -10.62
C VAL A 113 7.78 -2.98 -10.74
N ALA A 114 8.45 -3.63 -11.70
CA ALA A 114 8.76 -5.05 -11.65
C ALA A 114 9.19 -5.36 -10.21
N ALA A 115 8.75 -6.49 -9.65
CA ALA A 115 9.10 -6.85 -8.28
C ALA A 115 10.59 -6.55 -8.06
N PRO A 116 10.96 -5.60 -7.18
CA PRO A 116 12.32 -5.06 -7.22
C PRO A 116 13.28 -6.24 -7.03
N THR A 117 14.16 -6.46 -8.00
CA THR A 117 15.00 -7.66 -7.99
C THR A 117 16.12 -7.46 -6.98
N PRO A 118 16.29 -8.36 -6.01
CA PRO A 118 17.36 -8.25 -5.03
C PRO A 118 18.73 -8.44 -5.70
N THR A 119 19.69 -7.57 -5.37
CA THR A 119 21.06 -7.71 -5.85
C THR A 119 21.76 -8.91 -5.17
N PRO A 120 22.85 -9.46 -5.74
CA PRO A 120 23.63 -10.52 -5.06
C PRO A 120 24.05 -10.12 -3.65
N GLU A 121 24.46 -8.85 -3.47
CA GLU A 121 24.92 -8.34 -2.19
C GLU A 121 23.78 -8.21 -1.18
N GLU A 122 22.60 -7.78 -1.61
CA GLU A 122 21.40 -7.77 -0.75
C GLU A 122 21.01 -9.20 -0.35
N ARG A 123 21.12 -10.17 -1.26
CA ARG A 123 20.79 -11.58 -0.98
C ARG A 123 21.67 -12.19 0.11
N GLU A 124 22.95 -11.83 0.13
CA GLU A 124 23.94 -12.34 1.08
C GLU A 124 24.01 -11.51 2.38
N ASN A 125 23.41 -10.32 2.41
CA ASN A 125 23.44 -9.43 3.57
C ASN A 125 22.04 -8.93 3.94
N LEU A 126 21.49 -9.49 5.02
CA LEU A 126 20.16 -9.14 5.52
C LEU A 126 20.01 -7.64 5.85
N ALA A 127 21.05 -6.99 6.39
CA ALA A 127 20.98 -5.56 6.69
C ALA A 127 20.79 -4.72 5.40
N LYS A 128 21.42 -5.12 4.29
CA LYS A 128 21.23 -4.49 2.98
C LYS A 128 19.84 -4.72 2.42
N ALA A 129 19.32 -5.93 2.52
CA ALA A 129 17.94 -6.22 2.16
C ALA A 129 16.93 -5.41 3.01
N CYS A 130 17.18 -5.24 4.32
CA CYS A 130 16.36 -4.42 5.20
C CYS A 130 16.40 -2.93 4.83
N MET A 131 17.58 -2.38 4.50
CA MET A 131 17.68 -1.01 3.97
C MET A 131 16.89 -0.86 2.66
N ARG A 132 16.93 -1.88 1.79
CA ARG A 132 16.16 -1.86 0.55
C ARG A 132 14.65 -1.88 0.81
N LEU A 133 14.17 -2.67 1.76
CA LEU A 133 12.77 -2.67 2.20
C LEU A 133 12.37 -1.28 2.75
N TRP A 134 13.26 -0.64 3.52
CA TRP A 134 13.05 0.71 4.02
C TRP A 134 12.86 1.72 2.88
N ASP A 135 13.71 1.70 1.85
CA ASP A 135 13.59 2.62 0.72
C ASP A 135 12.30 2.40 -0.09
N LEU A 136 11.79 1.18 -0.12
CA LEU A 136 10.59 0.78 -0.86
C LEU A 136 9.28 1.07 -0.10
N ASP A 137 9.36 1.43 1.18
CA ASP A 137 8.17 1.68 2.00
C ASP A 137 7.56 3.05 1.71
N VAL A 138 6.71 3.07 0.68
CA VAL A 138 5.91 4.21 0.26
C VAL A 138 4.72 4.49 1.18
N ASN A 139 4.41 3.59 2.11
CA ASN A 139 3.29 3.74 3.04
C ASN A 139 3.75 4.28 4.41
N ARG A 140 5.06 4.28 4.69
CA ARG A 140 5.65 4.79 5.93
C ARG A 140 5.05 6.13 6.37
N ALA A 141 4.75 6.23 7.66
CA ALA A 141 4.33 7.47 8.29
C ALA A 141 5.54 8.42 8.43
N GLU A 142 5.33 9.71 8.14
CA GLU A 142 6.36 10.75 8.25
C GLU A 142 6.00 11.69 9.40
N HIS A 143 6.96 11.94 10.28
CA HIS A 143 6.78 12.84 11.42
C HIS A 143 6.51 14.28 10.92
N GLY A 144 5.57 14.98 11.54
CA GLY A 144 5.15 16.33 11.18
C GLY A 144 4.22 16.42 9.97
N THR A 145 4.16 15.37 9.13
CA THR A 145 3.20 15.26 8.02
C THR A 145 2.03 14.36 8.38
N HIS A 146 2.33 13.16 8.84
CA HIS A 146 1.36 12.09 9.08
C HIS A 146 1.12 11.83 10.57
N TYR A 147 2.06 12.17 11.45
CA TYR A 147 1.88 12.03 12.89
C TYR A 147 2.74 13.03 13.66
N THR A 148 2.33 13.33 14.88
CA THR A 148 3.10 14.12 15.85
C THR A 148 3.12 13.38 17.19
N ILE A 149 4.28 13.33 17.84
CA ILE A 149 4.42 12.71 19.16
C ILE A 149 4.86 13.72 20.22
N ASP A 150 4.40 13.51 21.45
CA ASP A 150 4.89 14.19 22.65
C ASP A 150 5.64 13.17 23.53
N LEU A 151 6.97 13.27 23.51
CA LEU A 151 7.84 12.40 24.28
C LEU A 151 7.83 12.71 25.78
N GLN A 152 7.35 13.90 26.17
CA GLN A 152 7.35 14.39 27.55
C GLN A 152 8.71 14.21 28.25
N ALA A 153 8.73 14.00 29.57
CA ALA A 153 9.97 13.91 30.33
C ALA A 153 10.49 12.46 30.40
N GLY A 154 11.78 12.28 30.09
CA GLY A 154 12.47 11.01 30.30
C GLY A 154 12.70 10.72 31.79
N LYS A 155 12.71 9.45 32.18
CA LYS A 155 12.99 9.02 33.55
C LYS A 155 14.12 7.99 33.63
N SER A 156 14.80 7.95 34.77
CA SER A 156 15.76 6.87 35.07
C SER A 156 15.02 5.58 35.45
N PHE A 157 15.68 4.43 35.28
CA PHE A 157 15.09 3.12 35.59
C PHE A 157 14.58 3.00 37.05
N HIS A 158 15.15 3.76 37.99
CA HIS A 158 14.76 3.73 39.39
C HIS A 158 13.61 4.70 39.74
N ASP A 159 13.19 5.58 38.82
CA ASP A 159 12.11 6.53 39.08
C ASP A 159 10.74 5.90 38.79
N ARG A 160 9.93 5.80 39.85
CA ARG A 160 8.58 5.21 39.80
C ARG A 160 7.48 6.23 39.54
N ARG A 161 7.79 7.52 39.53
CA ARG A 161 6.80 8.56 39.24
C ARG A 161 6.47 8.55 37.75
N ASP A 162 5.22 8.91 37.45
CA ASP A 162 4.84 9.20 36.08
C ASP A 162 5.49 10.51 35.64
N ALA A 163 6.16 10.47 34.49
CA ALA A 163 6.86 11.59 33.88
C ALA A 163 6.29 11.92 32.49
N ALA A 164 5.25 11.18 32.06
CA ALA A 164 4.62 11.27 30.76
C ALA A 164 3.10 11.05 30.91
N ALA A 165 2.42 12.04 31.52
CA ALA A 165 0.99 11.98 31.83
C ALA A 165 0.07 12.18 30.61
N ASP A 166 0.57 12.83 29.55
CA ASP A 166 -0.16 13.06 28.31
C ASP A 166 0.01 11.87 27.32
N PRO A 167 -0.86 11.71 26.31
CA PRO A 167 -0.70 10.68 25.29
C PRO A 167 0.57 10.87 24.46
N LEU A 168 1.27 9.77 24.14
CA LEU A 168 2.48 9.81 23.29
C LEU A 168 2.17 10.35 21.89
N PHE A 169 1.04 9.98 21.30
CA PHE A 169 0.63 10.46 19.99
C PHE A 169 -0.33 11.63 20.15
N VAL A 170 0.11 12.82 19.73
CA VAL A 170 -0.74 14.02 19.72
C VAL A 170 -1.76 13.95 18.59
N ASN A 171 -1.33 13.43 17.44
CA ASN A 171 -2.20 13.14 16.31
C ASN A 171 -1.58 12.12 15.36
N VAL A 172 -2.45 11.42 14.63
CA VAL A 172 -2.13 10.64 13.44
C VAL A 172 -3.14 11.00 12.35
N SER A 173 -2.67 11.20 11.11
CA SER A 173 -3.49 11.70 10.03
C SER A 173 -4.50 10.66 9.56
N GLN A 174 -5.75 11.09 9.34
CA GLN A 174 -6.80 10.22 8.80
C GLN A 174 -6.50 9.78 7.36
N GLU A 175 -5.72 10.58 6.61
CA GLU A 175 -5.23 10.18 5.29
C GLU A 175 -4.34 8.94 5.37
N LEU A 176 -3.38 8.90 6.32
CA LEU A 176 -2.52 7.75 6.55
C LEU A 176 -3.35 6.51 6.91
N LEU A 177 -4.27 6.65 7.86
CA LEU A 177 -5.13 5.54 8.31
C LEU A 177 -6.07 5.04 7.21
N SER A 178 -6.44 5.91 6.26
CA SER A 178 -7.27 5.52 5.11
C SER A 178 -6.54 4.70 4.06
N ARG A 179 -5.19 4.67 4.09
CA ARG A 179 -4.37 3.89 3.14
C ARG A 179 -4.72 2.41 3.26
N PRO A 180 -4.74 1.65 2.15
CA PRO A 180 -5.20 0.27 2.16
C PRO A 180 -4.53 -0.62 3.21
N THR A 181 -3.21 -0.51 3.40
CA THR A 181 -2.45 -1.33 4.36
C THR A 181 -2.77 -1.00 5.81
N PHE A 182 -2.95 0.28 6.14
CA PHE A 182 -3.34 0.71 7.49
C PHE A 182 -4.78 0.33 7.77
N ARG A 183 -5.71 0.69 6.89
CA ARG A 183 -7.14 0.42 7.06
C ARG A 183 -7.42 -1.08 7.25
N THR A 184 -6.81 -1.93 6.43
CA THR A 184 -7.00 -3.39 6.54
C THR A 184 -6.29 -3.99 7.74
N PHE A 185 -5.21 -3.37 8.24
CA PHE A 185 -4.59 -3.77 9.50
C PHE A 185 -5.46 -3.38 10.71
N VAL A 186 -6.04 -2.18 10.71
CA VAL A 186 -6.93 -1.71 11.79
C VAL A 186 -8.16 -2.62 11.92
N ALA A 187 -8.76 -3.00 10.80
CA ALA A 187 -9.85 -3.98 10.74
C ALA A 187 -9.43 -5.43 11.09
N LEU A 188 -8.17 -5.66 11.45
CA LEU A 188 -7.76 -6.94 12.05
C LEU A 188 -7.62 -6.82 13.56
N LEU A 189 -7.59 -5.63 14.15
CA LEU A 189 -7.36 -5.47 15.59
C LEU A 189 -8.60 -5.80 16.42
N ASP A 190 -9.78 -5.38 15.94
CA ASP A 190 -11.09 -5.67 16.53
C ASP A 190 -11.39 -7.17 16.65
N ASN A 191 -10.86 -7.97 15.73
CA ASN A 191 -10.97 -9.43 15.77
C ASN A 191 -10.34 -10.08 17.01
N TYR A 192 -9.40 -9.40 17.69
CA TYR A 192 -8.67 -9.95 18.84
C TYR A 192 -8.99 -9.24 20.16
N GLU A 193 -9.88 -8.25 20.17
CA GLU A 193 -10.37 -7.61 21.40
C GLU A 193 -11.38 -8.51 22.17
N MET A 194 -11.88 -9.60 21.55
CA MET A 194 -12.94 -10.46 22.12
C MET A 194 -12.41 -11.64 22.96
N GLN A 195 -12.25 -11.38 24.26
CA GLN A 195 -12.31 -12.35 25.37
C GLN A 195 -11.35 -13.57 25.36
N VAL A 196 -10.27 -13.44 26.12
CA VAL A 196 -9.42 -14.55 26.58
C VAL A 196 -10.26 -15.66 27.24
N GLY A 197 -10.23 -16.87 26.67
CA GLY A 197 -10.71 -18.10 27.34
C GLY A 197 -11.86 -18.87 26.68
N VAL A 198 -12.37 -18.41 25.53
CA VAL A 198 -13.34 -19.17 24.72
C VAL A 198 -12.67 -19.60 23.42
N ALA A 199 -12.93 -20.82 22.95
CA ALA A 199 -12.42 -21.28 21.66
C ALA A 199 -13.01 -20.41 20.54
N GLU A 200 -12.22 -19.50 19.98
CA GLU A 200 -12.65 -18.62 18.90
C GLU A 200 -13.00 -19.45 17.66
N LYS A 201 -14.24 -19.29 17.19
CA LYS A 201 -14.62 -19.76 15.86
C LYS A 201 -14.28 -18.66 14.88
N VAL A 202 -13.25 -18.90 14.07
CA VAL A 202 -12.89 -17.97 13.00
C VAL A 202 -14.12 -17.68 12.12
N THR A 203 -14.54 -16.42 12.08
CA THR A 203 -15.74 -16.01 11.34
C THR A 203 -15.44 -15.86 9.84
N ARG A 204 -16.50 -15.80 9.02
CA ARG A 204 -16.33 -15.51 7.57
C ARG A 204 -15.81 -14.10 7.33
N GLU A 205 -16.05 -13.19 8.27
CA GLU A 205 -15.63 -11.79 8.21
C GLU A 205 -14.14 -11.68 8.51
N GLU A 206 -13.66 -12.31 9.58
CA GLU A 206 -12.22 -12.43 9.90
C GLU A 206 -11.42 -13.02 8.74
N LEU A 207 -11.89 -14.12 8.13
CA LEU A 207 -11.22 -14.71 6.95
C LEU A 207 -11.16 -13.74 5.76
N ARG A 208 -12.14 -12.87 5.62
CA ARG A 208 -12.17 -11.86 4.56
C ARG A 208 -11.18 -10.74 4.87
N GLU A 209 -11.14 -10.27 6.11
CA GLU A 209 -10.21 -9.22 6.55
C GLU A 209 -8.75 -9.69 6.44
N GLU A 210 -8.45 -10.92 6.85
CA GLU A 210 -7.13 -11.56 6.62
C GLU A 210 -6.75 -11.50 5.12
N GLN A 211 -7.68 -11.87 4.24
CA GLN A 211 -7.44 -11.89 2.81
C GLN A 211 -7.25 -10.50 2.22
N GLU A 212 -8.03 -9.52 2.69
CA GLU A 212 -7.94 -8.12 2.28
C GLU A 212 -6.61 -7.50 2.73
N PHE A 213 -6.18 -7.76 3.97
CA PHE A 213 -4.89 -7.33 4.49
C PHE A 213 -3.72 -7.94 3.71
N LEU A 214 -3.71 -9.26 3.51
CA LEU A 214 -2.67 -9.93 2.73
C LEU A 214 -2.60 -9.40 1.29
N ASN A 215 -3.76 -9.13 0.66
CA ASN A 215 -3.81 -8.52 -0.67
C ASN A 215 -3.24 -7.10 -0.68
N ALA A 216 -3.60 -6.27 0.32
CA ALA A 216 -3.10 -4.92 0.45
C ALA A 216 -1.58 -4.90 0.62
N CYS A 217 -1.04 -5.77 1.47
CA CYS A 217 0.39 -5.94 1.68
C CYS A 217 1.10 -6.43 0.40
N LEU A 218 0.64 -7.51 -0.23
CA LEU A 218 1.27 -8.08 -1.43
C LEU A 218 1.27 -7.13 -2.64
N ALA A 219 0.38 -6.15 -2.68
CA ALA A 219 0.37 -5.12 -3.72
C ALA A 219 1.51 -4.10 -3.57
N THR A 220 2.13 -3.99 -2.39
CA THR A 220 3.17 -2.99 -2.11
C THR A 220 4.53 -3.33 -2.74
N PRO A 221 5.36 -2.33 -3.06
CA PRO A 221 6.74 -2.57 -3.49
C PRO A 221 7.58 -3.35 -2.45
N VAL A 222 7.33 -3.11 -1.16
CA VAL A 222 7.98 -3.80 -0.03
C VAL A 222 7.75 -5.31 -0.11
N MET A 223 6.49 -5.76 -0.22
CA MET A 223 6.19 -7.19 -0.27
C MET A 223 6.58 -7.85 -1.59
N LYS A 224 6.52 -7.11 -2.70
CA LYS A 224 7.04 -7.60 -3.99
C LYS A 224 8.55 -7.87 -3.90
N TYR A 225 9.31 -6.97 -3.28
CA TYR A 225 10.75 -7.18 -3.04
C TYR A 225 10.99 -8.33 -2.06
N ALA A 226 10.27 -8.38 -0.94
CA ALA A 226 10.40 -9.47 0.04
C ALA A 226 10.13 -10.84 -0.61
N HIS A 227 9.11 -10.93 -1.46
CA HIS A 227 8.83 -12.15 -2.22
C HIS A 227 9.97 -12.50 -3.18
N ALA A 228 10.45 -11.54 -3.97
CA ALA A 228 11.58 -11.74 -4.88
C ALA A 228 12.87 -12.18 -4.14
N TYR A 229 13.17 -11.56 -2.98
CA TYR A 229 14.26 -11.93 -2.08
C TYR A 229 14.15 -13.37 -1.61
N LEU A 230 12.97 -13.78 -1.13
CA LEU A 230 12.76 -15.14 -0.63
C LEU A 230 12.82 -16.17 -1.76
N VAL A 231 12.28 -15.86 -2.95
CA VAL A 231 12.35 -16.74 -4.12
C VAL A 231 13.79 -16.90 -4.59
N ALA A 232 14.55 -15.81 -4.70
CA ALA A 232 15.96 -15.84 -5.11
C ALA A 232 16.82 -16.67 -4.14
N ASN A 233 16.47 -16.67 -2.84
CA ASN A 233 17.11 -17.48 -1.81
C ASN A 233 16.49 -18.86 -1.61
N ARG A 234 15.53 -19.28 -2.46
CA ARG A 234 14.84 -20.58 -2.41
C ARG A 234 14.06 -20.84 -1.11
N LEU A 235 13.61 -19.77 -0.44
CA LEU A 235 12.86 -19.79 0.82
C LEU A 235 11.34 -19.68 0.62
N ALA A 236 10.89 -19.29 -0.57
CA ALA A 236 9.47 -19.15 -0.92
C ALA A 236 9.16 -19.69 -2.33
N PRO A 237 7.91 -20.12 -2.58
CA PRO A 237 7.46 -20.45 -3.93
C PRO A 237 7.43 -19.20 -4.83
N ALA A 238 7.71 -19.37 -6.11
CA ALA A 238 7.66 -18.28 -7.09
C ALA A 238 6.23 -17.82 -7.41
N ASP A 239 5.24 -18.71 -7.31
CA ASP A 239 3.83 -18.36 -7.48
C ASP A 239 3.32 -17.51 -6.30
N VAL A 240 2.75 -16.35 -6.62
CA VAL A 240 2.28 -15.37 -5.63
C VAL A 240 1.12 -15.91 -4.81
N ASN A 241 0.24 -16.71 -5.41
CA ASN A 241 -0.90 -17.29 -4.67
C ASN A 241 -0.42 -18.31 -3.64
N SER A 242 0.54 -19.15 -4.01
CA SER A 242 1.20 -20.10 -3.11
C SER A 242 1.98 -19.38 -2.00
N PHE A 243 2.63 -18.26 -2.32
CA PHE A 243 3.29 -17.42 -1.32
C PHE A 243 2.27 -16.79 -0.36
N LYS A 244 1.14 -16.27 -0.86
CA LYS A 244 0.03 -15.76 -0.04
C LYS A 244 -0.51 -16.82 0.91
N GLN A 245 -0.73 -18.05 0.45
CA GLN A 245 -1.17 -19.16 1.30
C GLN A 245 -0.15 -19.47 2.39
N ARG A 246 1.14 -19.44 2.07
CA ARG A 246 2.21 -19.62 3.06
C ARG A 246 2.22 -18.50 4.10
N LEU A 247 2.06 -17.24 3.68
CA LEU A 247 1.94 -16.10 4.60
C LEU A 247 0.72 -16.26 5.52
N ARG A 248 -0.44 -16.64 4.95
CA ARG A 248 -1.64 -16.89 5.75
C ARG A 248 -1.36 -17.92 6.85
N LYS A 249 -0.75 -19.04 6.48
CA LYS A 249 -0.40 -20.11 7.42
C LYS A 249 0.59 -19.67 8.50
N ILE A 250 1.58 -18.85 8.16
CA ILE A 250 2.58 -18.39 9.14
C ILE A 250 1.94 -17.43 10.15
N TRP A 251 1.09 -16.51 9.68
CA TRP A 251 0.61 -15.40 10.49
C TRP A 251 -0.75 -15.66 11.16
N PHE A 252 -1.66 -16.38 10.50
CA PHE A 252 -3.06 -16.49 10.94
C PHE A 252 -3.50 -17.91 11.31
N ASP A 253 -2.78 -18.97 10.94
CA ASP A 253 -3.13 -20.30 11.46
C ASP A 253 -2.82 -20.37 12.97
N MET A 254 -3.80 -20.84 13.75
CA MET A 254 -3.67 -20.95 15.21
C MET A 254 -2.72 -22.08 15.61
N TYR A 255 -2.00 -21.90 16.73
CA TYR A 255 -1.16 -22.93 17.35
C TYR A 255 -1.29 -22.94 18.88
N LYS A 256 -0.87 -24.04 19.52
CA LYS A 256 -0.95 -24.21 20.98
C LYS A 256 0.28 -23.62 21.67
N ARG A 257 0.08 -22.73 22.66
CA ARG A 257 1.17 -22.20 23.50
C ARG A 257 1.58 -23.11 24.66
N SER A 258 0.71 -24.00 25.16
CA SER A 258 1.04 -24.94 26.25
C SER A 258 0.37 -26.31 26.14
N ARG A 259 1.01 -27.35 26.70
CA ARG A 259 0.43 -28.70 26.79
C ARG A 259 -0.82 -28.68 27.69
N GLY A 260 -2.01 -28.67 27.09
CA GLY A 260 -3.29 -28.86 27.79
C GLY A 260 -4.34 -27.78 27.58
N ARG A 261 -4.03 -26.68 26.89
CA ARG A 261 -5.02 -25.69 26.40
C ARG A 261 -5.25 -25.87 24.89
N GLY A 262 -6.42 -25.45 24.41
CA GLY A 262 -6.78 -25.48 22.98
C GLY A 262 -5.87 -24.60 22.13
N ASP A 263 -6.08 -24.57 20.81
CA ASP A 263 -5.38 -23.60 19.95
C ASP A 263 -5.85 -22.19 20.36
N ASP A 264 -4.93 -21.36 20.86
CA ASP A 264 -5.23 -20.12 21.59
C ASP A 264 -4.37 -18.91 21.16
N SER A 265 -3.64 -19.02 20.04
CA SER A 265 -2.88 -17.89 19.50
C SER A 265 -2.47 -18.03 18.04
N SER A 266 -2.24 -16.89 17.38
CA SER A 266 -1.66 -16.79 16.04
C SER A 266 -0.35 -15.98 16.05
N GLY A 267 0.45 -16.13 14.99
CA GLY A 267 1.68 -15.33 14.84
C GLY A 267 1.39 -13.83 14.70
N PHE A 268 0.23 -13.48 14.13
CA PHE A 268 -0.22 -12.10 13.98
C PHE A 268 -0.52 -11.47 15.34
N GLU A 269 -1.33 -12.13 16.17
CA GLU A 269 -1.64 -11.69 17.53
C GLU A 269 -0.34 -11.47 18.33
N HIS A 270 0.54 -12.47 18.34
CA HIS A 270 1.77 -12.44 19.12
C HIS A 270 2.72 -11.30 18.74
N VAL A 271 2.87 -11.00 17.45
CA VAL A 271 3.85 -10.00 16.97
C VAL A 271 3.26 -8.59 16.88
N PHE A 272 2.00 -8.48 16.44
CA PHE A 272 1.42 -7.18 16.07
C PHE A 272 0.48 -6.60 17.11
N ILE A 273 -0.15 -7.42 17.94
CA ILE A 273 -1.10 -6.97 18.97
C ILE A 273 -0.40 -6.95 20.34
N GLY A 274 0.39 -7.98 20.64
CA GLY A 274 1.08 -8.14 21.93
C GLY A 274 0.34 -9.09 22.86
N GLU A 275 0.96 -9.50 23.97
CA GLU A 275 0.35 -10.42 24.93
C GLU A 275 -0.22 -9.65 26.13
N VAL A 276 -1.55 -9.69 26.31
CA VAL A 276 -2.16 -9.33 27.60
C VAL A 276 -2.07 -10.53 28.54
N LYS A 277 -1.20 -10.45 29.55
CA LYS A 277 -1.13 -11.45 30.63
C LYS A 277 -1.64 -10.82 31.92
N ASN A 278 -2.67 -11.43 32.51
CA ASN A 278 -3.23 -11.04 33.81
C ASN A 278 -3.69 -9.57 33.92
N GLY A 279 -4.18 -8.98 32.83
CA GLY A 279 -4.62 -7.58 32.81
C GLY A 279 -3.49 -6.56 32.68
N GLU A 280 -2.24 -7.00 32.51
CA GLU A 280 -1.10 -6.17 32.13
C GLU A 280 -0.73 -6.48 30.66
N GLY A 281 -0.80 -5.46 29.79
CA GLY A 281 -0.33 -5.55 28.41
C GLY A 281 1.20 -5.59 28.38
N THR A 282 1.77 -6.67 27.86
CA THR A 282 3.22 -6.82 27.71
C THR A 282 3.56 -7.05 26.24
N GLY A 283 4.47 -6.23 25.69
CA GLY A 283 5.03 -6.47 24.35
C GLY A 283 4.33 -5.77 23.19
N PHE A 284 3.88 -4.52 23.36
CA PHE A 284 3.50 -3.70 22.21
C PHE A 284 4.74 -3.37 21.37
N HIS A 285 4.86 -4.03 20.21
CA HIS A 285 5.96 -3.84 19.25
C HIS A 285 5.54 -3.08 18.00
N ASN A 286 4.24 -2.80 17.86
CA ASN A 286 3.67 -2.02 16.78
C ASN A 286 3.13 -0.69 17.32
N TRP A 287 3.49 0.41 16.67
CA TRP A 287 3.07 1.76 17.08
C TRP A 287 1.58 2.02 16.83
N LEU A 288 0.94 1.30 15.91
CA LEU A 288 -0.44 1.57 15.50
C LEU A 288 -1.46 1.13 16.56
N PRO A 289 -1.40 -0.09 17.15
CA PRO A 289 -2.20 -0.42 18.33
C PRO A 289 -1.94 0.53 19.50
N VAL A 290 -0.68 0.92 19.75
CA VAL A 290 -0.34 1.91 20.80
C VAL A 290 -1.08 3.23 20.60
N TYR A 291 -1.27 3.67 19.35
CA TYR A 291 -2.05 4.86 19.04
C TYR A 291 -3.57 4.66 19.17
N ILE A 292 -4.08 3.46 18.88
CA ILE A 292 -5.52 3.17 18.90
C ILE A 292 -6.03 2.95 20.33
N GLU A 293 -5.21 2.32 21.16
CA GLU A 293 -5.53 1.97 22.55
C GLU A 293 -5.15 3.07 23.57
N GLY A 294 -4.22 3.96 23.21
CA GLY A 294 -3.70 5.05 24.06
C GLY A 294 -4.51 6.33 23.98
#